data_AF-A0A194AK86-F1
#
_entry.id   AF-A0A194AK86-F1
#
_cell.length_a   1.000
_cell.length_b   1.000
_cell.length_c   1.000
_cell.angle_alpha   90.00
_cell.angle_beta   90.00
_cell.angle_gamma   90.00
#
_symmetry.space_group_name_H-M   'P 1'
#
loop_
_entity.id
_entity.type
_entity.pdbx_description
1 polymer ?
#
loop_
_entity_poly.entity_id
_entity_poly.type
_entity_poly.pdbx_seq_one_letter_code
_entity_poly.pdbx_strand_id
1 'polypeptide(L)'
;MGRFLQIRVMAYTYDKEDMAKAWPKLHALAFPATPSPSLGMPRKKGVLELVDSLVDQVRFDMIDASVQNVLGPRMEQAKHLKQELEQALADWNPQKANTLSDKLEELLDELEKETPLP
;
A
#
# COMPACT_ATOMS: atom_id res chain seq x y z
N MET A 1 -28.63 -2.33 -4.28
CA MET A 1 -28.14 -1.37 -5.29
C MET A 1 -29.26 -1.04 -6.27
N GLY A 2 -29.36 0.22 -6.71
CA GLY A 2 -30.35 0.62 -7.72
C GLY A 2 -30.00 0.05 -9.10
N ARG A 3 -31.01 -0.14 -9.96
CA ARG A 3 -30.88 -0.76 -11.29
C ARG A 3 -29.93 -0.02 -12.26
N PHE A 4 -29.70 1.28 -12.02
CA PHE A 4 -28.95 2.14 -12.94
C PHE A 4 -27.89 3.02 -12.27
N LEU A 5 -27.98 3.24 -10.95
CA LEU A 5 -27.07 4.10 -10.22
C LEU A 5 -26.27 3.28 -9.21
N GLN A 6 -24.95 3.37 -9.31
CA GLN A 6 -24.05 2.81 -8.32
C GLN A 6 -23.46 3.94 -7.48
N ILE A 7 -23.66 3.88 -6.17
CA ILE A 7 -22.98 4.73 -5.19
C ILE A 7 -21.84 3.88 -4.60
N ARG A 8 -20.65 4.45 -4.45
CA ARG A 8 -19.48 3.79 -3.86
C ARG A 8 -18.79 4.71 -2.87
N VAL A 9 -18.28 4.12 -1.79
CA VAL A 9 -17.32 4.76 -0.90
C VAL A 9 -15.92 4.36 -1.39
N MET A 10 -14.98 5.29 -1.39
CA MET A 10 -13.60 5.05 -1.80
C MET A 10 -12.64 5.80 -0.89
N ALA A 11 -11.43 5.26 -0.73
CA ALA A 11 -10.31 5.91 -0.05
C ALA A 11 -9.22 6.24 -1.06
N TYR A 12 -8.52 7.35 -0.85
CA TYR A 12 -7.36 7.75 -1.64
C TYR A 12 -6.40 8.56 -0.76
N THR A 13 -5.12 8.52 -1.09
CA THR A 13 -4.09 9.33 -0.41
C THR A 13 -4.32 10.81 -0.71
N TYR A 14 -4.53 11.58 0.36
CA TYR A 14 -4.77 13.03 0.27
C TYR A 14 -3.51 13.79 -0.18
N ASP A 15 -2.38 13.54 0.49
CA ASP A 15 -1.09 14.16 0.18
C ASP A 15 -0.01 13.09 -0.07
N LYS A 16 0.48 13.03 -1.30
CA LYS A 16 1.49 12.06 -1.73
C LYS A 16 2.89 12.47 -1.30
N GLU A 17 3.16 13.76 -1.16
CA GLU A 17 4.45 14.25 -0.71
C GLU A 17 4.62 13.99 0.78
N ASP A 18 3.55 14.16 1.56
CA ASP A 18 3.55 13.82 2.98
C ASP A 18 3.76 12.32 3.20
N MET A 19 3.04 11.48 2.44
CA MET A 19 3.26 10.02 2.42
C MET A 19 4.72 9.64 2.11
N ALA A 20 5.33 10.29 1.10
CA ALA A 20 6.72 10.03 0.73
C ALA A 20 7.72 10.48 1.81
N LYS A 21 7.38 11.50 2.61
CA LYS A 21 8.18 11.94 3.76
C LYS A 21 7.99 11.03 4.98
N ALA A 22 6.79 10.49 5.17
CA ALA A 22 6.46 9.57 6.25
C ALA A 22 7.16 8.22 6.07
N TRP A 23 7.12 7.66 4.86
CA TRP A 23 7.70 6.36 4.53
C TRP A 23 8.74 6.43 3.41
N PRO A 24 9.87 7.12 3.60
CA PRO A 24 10.85 7.36 2.54
C PRO A 24 11.50 6.08 2.02
N LYS A 25 11.80 5.09 2.88
CA LYS A 25 12.42 3.83 2.43
C LYS A 25 11.42 2.97 1.66
N LEU A 26 10.22 2.77 2.21
CA LEU A 26 9.17 2.01 1.54
C LEU A 26 8.77 2.67 0.21
N HIS A 27 8.69 4.01 0.17
CA HIS A 27 8.41 4.75 -1.05
C HIS A 27 9.51 4.57 -2.10
N ALA A 28 10.79 4.61 -1.71
CA ALA A 28 11.91 4.40 -2.62
C ALA A 28 11.92 2.99 -3.22
N LEU A 29 11.60 1.97 -2.41
CA LEU A 29 11.44 0.59 -2.86
C LEU A 29 10.27 0.48 -3.85
N ALA A 30 9.07 0.92 -3.45
CA ALA A 30 7.84 0.79 -4.24
C ALA A 30 7.85 1.58 -5.55
N PHE A 31 8.45 2.78 -5.56
CA PHE A 31 8.38 3.72 -6.67
C PHE A 31 9.78 4.21 -7.10
N PRO A 32 10.60 3.35 -7.70
CA PRO A 32 11.95 3.72 -8.13
C PRO A 32 11.93 4.88 -9.15
N ALA A 33 12.97 5.70 -9.11
CA ALA A 33 13.08 6.92 -9.91
C ALA A 33 13.14 6.67 -11.42
N THR A 34 13.58 5.47 -11.84
CA THR A 34 13.58 5.03 -13.23
C THR A 34 12.22 4.40 -13.57
N PRO A 35 11.41 5.03 -14.44
CA PRO A 35 10.18 4.40 -14.91
C PRO A 35 10.55 3.15 -15.71
N SER A 36 10.13 1.98 -15.22
CA SER A 36 10.22 0.76 -16.02
C SER A 36 9.37 0.94 -17.28
N PRO A 37 9.94 0.79 -18.50
CA PRO A 37 9.21 1.00 -19.76
C PRO A 37 8.04 0.03 -19.99
N SER A 38 7.87 -0.98 -19.14
CA SER A 38 6.78 -1.96 -19.20
C SER A 38 5.45 -1.50 -18.60
N LEU A 39 5.38 -0.34 -17.94
CA LEU A 39 4.14 0.13 -17.30
C LEU A 39 3.57 1.39 -17.97
N GLY A 40 2.76 1.18 -18.99
CA GLY A 40 2.16 2.21 -19.85
C GLY A 40 1.11 3.14 -19.24
N MET A 41 1.10 3.38 -17.91
CA MET A 41 0.31 4.45 -17.30
C MET A 41 1.00 4.96 -16.03
N PRO A 42 0.92 6.27 -15.71
CA PRO A 42 1.38 6.76 -14.41
C PRO A 42 0.57 6.06 -13.31
N ARG A 43 1.20 5.10 -12.60
CA ARG A 43 0.58 4.47 -11.43
C ARG A 43 0.24 5.57 -10.43
N LYS A 44 -0.98 5.51 -9.89
CA LYS A 44 -1.32 6.31 -8.71
C LYS A 44 -0.32 5.93 -7.62
N LYS A 45 0.39 6.92 -7.08
CA LYS A 45 1.31 6.74 -5.94
C LYS A 45 0.53 7.06 -4.67
N GLY A 46 -0.18 6.08 -4.14
CA GLY A 46 -0.92 6.19 -2.89
C GLY A 46 -0.58 5.04 -1.95
N VAL A 47 -1.18 5.03 -0.75
CA VAL A 47 -0.92 4.03 0.30
C VAL A 47 -1.32 2.64 -0.18
N LEU A 48 -2.47 2.51 -0.83
CA LEU A 48 -2.94 1.21 -1.33
C LEU A 48 -2.03 0.68 -2.45
N GLU A 49 -1.58 1.57 -3.35
CA GLU A 49 -0.65 1.20 -4.42
C GLU A 49 0.78 0.95 -3.92
N LEU A 50 1.18 1.57 -2.81
CA LEU A 50 2.43 1.29 -2.10
C LEU A 50 2.41 -0.17 -1.62
N VAL A 51 1.34 -0.58 -0.94
CA VAL A 51 1.17 -1.96 -0.44
C VAL A 51 1.22 -2.95 -1.60
N ASP A 52 0.48 -2.73 -2.68
CA ASP A 52 0.53 -3.61 -3.86
C ASP A 52 1.95 -3.73 -4.43
N SER A 53 2.65 -2.60 -4.55
CA SER A 53 3.99 -2.58 -5.14
C SER A 53 5.00 -3.32 -4.26
N LEU A 54 4.91 -3.17 -2.94
CA LEU A 54 5.76 -3.91 -1.99
C LEU A 54 5.42 -5.41 -1.97
N VAL A 55 4.14 -5.78 -2.04
CA VAL A 55 3.71 -7.19 -2.13
C VAL A 55 4.27 -7.83 -3.39
N ASP A 56 4.14 -7.15 -4.53
CA ASP A 56 4.69 -7.63 -5.81
C ASP A 56 6.21 -7.78 -5.72
N GLN A 57 6.92 -6.79 -5.18
CA GLN A 57 8.38 -6.83 -5.05
C GLN A 57 8.86 -7.99 -4.17
N VAL A 58 8.21 -8.21 -3.03
CA VAL A 58 8.50 -9.36 -2.15
C VAL A 58 8.19 -10.67 -2.86
N ARG A 59 7.04 -10.76 -3.55
CA ARG A 59 6.59 -11.98 -4.22
C ARG A 59 7.49 -12.39 -5.39
N PHE A 60 8.08 -11.42 -6.08
CA PHE A 60 8.95 -11.64 -7.24
C PHE A 60 10.44 -11.58 -6.87
N ASP A 61 10.80 -11.55 -5.59
CA ASP A 61 12.18 -11.45 -5.08
C ASP A 61 12.96 -10.30 -5.76
N MET A 62 12.31 -9.15 -5.96
CA MET A 62 12.88 -7.98 -6.64
C MET A 62 13.67 -7.04 -5.72
N ILE A 63 13.79 -7.38 -4.43
CA ILE A 63 14.43 -6.58 -3.39
C ILE A 63 15.56 -7.36 -2.72
N ASP A 64 16.48 -6.64 -2.08
CA ASP A 64 17.61 -7.25 -1.39
C ASP A 64 17.17 -8.21 -0.28
N ALA A 65 17.99 -9.24 -0.04
CA ALA A 65 17.69 -10.26 0.96
C ALA A 65 17.50 -9.69 2.38
N SER A 66 18.21 -8.60 2.72
CA SER A 66 18.03 -7.90 4.01
C SER A 66 16.63 -7.31 4.14
N VAL A 67 16.11 -6.70 3.07
CA VAL A 67 14.76 -6.11 3.02
C VAL A 67 13.71 -7.22 2.95
N GLN A 68 13.95 -8.28 2.17
CA GLN A 68 13.07 -9.45 2.05
C GLN A 68 12.81 -10.12 3.40
N ASN A 69 13.84 -10.23 4.26
CA ASN A 69 13.69 -10.81 5.61
C ASN A 69 12.80 -9.97 6.53
N VAL A 70 12.70 -8.65 6.31
CA VAL A 70 11.87 -7.75 7.10
C VAL A 70 10.44 -7.68 6.54
N LEU A 71 10.31 -7.41 5.24
CA LEU A 71 9.01 -7.23 4.58
C LEU A 71 8.28 -8.57 4.42
N GLY A 72 8.97 -9.63 4.01
CA GLY A 72 8.39 -10.92 3.66
C GLY A 72 7.34 -11.44 4.64
N PRO A 73 7.66 -11.58 5.94
CA PRO A 73 6.73 -12.09 6.94
C PRO A 73 5.48 -11.21 7.16
N ARG A 74 5.58 -9.89 6.94
CA ARG A 74 4.50 -8.93 7.23
C ARG A 74 3.73 -8.46 6.00
N MET A 75 4.23 -8.70 4.78
CA MET A 75 3.54 -8.28 3.57
C MET A 75 2.21 -9.00 3.34
N GLU A 76 2.07 -10.26 3.75
CA GLU A 76 0.77 -10.94 3.65
C GLU A 76 -0.26 -10.33 4.61
N GLN A 77 0.17 -9.84 5.78
CA GLN A 77 -0.69 -9.08 6.70
C GLN A 77 -1.09 -7.74 6.09
N ALA A 78 -0.15 -6.99 5.50
CA ALA A 78 -0.45 -5.71 4.85
C ALA A 78 -1.46 -5.88 3.69
N LYS A 79 -1.27 -6.94 2.88
CA LYS A 79 -2.19 -7.32 1.81
C LYS A 79 -3.58 -7.68 2.34
N HIS A 80 -3.66 -8.45 3.42
CA HIS A 80 -4.94 -8.81 4.05
C HIS A 80 -5.67 -7.57 4.58
N LEU A 81 -4.97 -6.69 5.31
CA LEU A 81 -5.53 -5.43 5.81
C LEU A 81 -6.06 -4.56 4.67
N LYS A 82 -5.30 -4.44 3.56
CA LYS A 82 -5.73 -3.73 2.36
C LYS A 82 -7.02 -4.34 1.77
N GLN A 83 -7.07 -5.66 1.61
CA GLN A 83 -8.24 -6.35 1.07
C GLN A 83 -9.47 -6.18 1.96
N GLU A 84 -9.30 -6.28 3.28
CA GLU A 84 -10.39 -6.02 4.22
C GLU A 84 -10.86 -4.56 4.19
N LEU A 85 -9.95 -3.61 3.98
CA LEU A 85 -10.28 -2.19 3.86
C LEU A 85 -11.11 -1.95 2.60
N GLU A 86 -10.68 -2.48 1.47
CA GLU A 86 -11.42 -2.40 0.19
C GLU A 86 -12.81 -3.06 0.31
N GLN A 87 -12.90 -4.19 1.02
CA GLN A 87 -14.16 -4.86 1.30
C GLN A 87 -15.06 -4.00 2.21
N ALA A 88 -14.52 -3.41 3.28
CA ALA A 88 -15.28 -2.53 4.17
C ALA A 88 -15.84 -1.30 3.44
N LEU A 89 -15.07 -0.73 2.51
CA LEU A 89 -15.52 0.36 1.63
C LEU A 89 -16.63 -0.11 0.68
N ALA A 90 -16.51 -1.31 0.12
CA ALA A 90 -17.54 -1.92 -0.73
C ALA A 90 -18.85 -2.19 0.02
N ASP A 91 -18.75 -2.61 1.28
CA ASP A 91 -19.88 -2.87 2.19
C ASP A 91 -20.45 -1.61 2.85
N TRP A 92 -19.91 -0.44 2.53
CA TRP A 92 -20.29 0.86 3.11
C TRP A 92 -20.18 0.88 4.64
N ASN A 93 -19.11 0.30 5.16
CA ASN A 93 -18.78 0.31 6.58
C ASN A 93 -17.62 1.29 6.86
N PRO A 94 -17.88 2.61 6.94
CA PRO A 94 -16.82 3.61 7.10
C PRO A 94 -16.09 3.50 8.43
N GLN A 95 -16.77 3.02 9.49
CA GLN A 95 -16.12 2.81 10.79
C GLN A 95 -15.08 1.69 10.71
N LYS A 96 -15.43 0.54 10.12
CA LYS A 96 -14.48 -0.55 9.89
C LYS A 96 -13.35 -0.10 8.95
N ALA A 97 -13.69 0.65 7.89
CA ALA A 97 -12.69 1.18 6.97
C ALA A 97 -11.66 2.08 7.67
N ASN A 98 -12.09 3.03 8.52
CA ASN A 98 -11.17 3.87 9.29
C ASN A 98 -10.27 3.04 10.22
N THR A 99 -10.84 2.10 10.99
CA THR A 99 -10.02 1.25 11.86
C THR A 99 -9.01 0.40 11.09
N LEU A 100 -9.36 -0.04 9.88
CA LEU A 100 -8.44 -0.80 9.02
C LEU A 100 -7.38 0.08 8.37
N SER A 101 -7.71 1.33 8.00
CA SER A 101 -6.70 2.28 7.51
C SER A 101 -5.70 2.60 8.60
N ASP A 102 -6.15 2.87 9.82
CA ASP A 102 -5.27 3.16 10.96
C ASP A 102 -4.28 2.00 11.19
N LYS A 103 -4.79 0.76 11.22
CA LYS A 103 -3.95 -0.45 11.37
C LYS A 103 -2.98 -0.66 10.21
N LEU A 104 -3.40 -0.31 9.00
CA LEU A 104 -2.54 -0.43 7.82
C LEU A 104 -1.40 0.59 7.90
N GLU A 105 -1.69 1.83 8.27
CA GLU A 105 -0.69 2.88 8.45
C GLU A 105 0.27 2.57 9.61
N GLU A 106 -0.23 2.08 10.74
CA GLU A 106 0.59 1.60 11.86
C GLU A 106 1.56 0.49 11.43
N LEU A 107 1.09 -0.49 10.64
CA LEU A 107 1.94 -1.55 10.10
C LEU A 107 3.02 -1.00 9.16
N LEU A 108 2.68 -0.01 8.32
CA LEU A 108 3.63 0.64 7.42
C LEU A 108 4.68 1.45 8.21
N ASP A 109 4.27 2.13 9.29
CA ASP A 109 5.19 2.83 10.20
C ASP A 109 6.19 1.88 10.87
N GLU A 110 5.75 0.71 11.30
CA GLU A 110 6.63 -0.32 11.86
C GLU A 110 7.61 -0.85 10.82
N LEU A 111 7.10 -1.15 9.61
CA LEU A 111 7.91 -1.63 8.51
C LEU A 111 8.97 -0.61 8.08
N GLU A 112 8.63 0.67 8.00
CA GLU A 112 9.58 1.74 7.66
C GLU A 112 10.73 1.83 8.68
N LYS A 113 10.44 1.63 9.98
CA LYS A 113 11.46 1.64 11.04
C LYS A 113 12.42 0.46 10.92
N GLU A 114 11.90 -0.74 10.64
CA GLU A 114 12.68 -1.98 10.55
C GLU A 114 13.39 -2.16 9.20
N THR A 115 12.89 -1.51 8.15
CA THR A 115 13.47 -1.60 6.81
C THR A 115 14.86 -0.95 6.81
N PRO A 116 15.92 -1.66 6.38
CA PRO A 116 17.23 -1.05 6.21
C PRO A 116 17.18 -0.03 5.07
N LEU A 117 18.13 0.91 5.06
CA LEU A 117 18.22 1.89 3.96
C LEU A 117 18.45 1.12 2.63
N PRO A 118 17.66 1.41 1.58
CA PRO A 118 17.89 0.87 0.24
C PRO A 118 19.16 1.45 -0.40
#